data_AF-A0A1L7WA44-F1
#
_entry.id   AF-A0A1L7WA44-F1
#
_cell.length_a   1.000
_cell.length_b   1.000
_cell.length_c   1.000
_cell.angle_alpha   90.00
_cell.angle_beta   90.00
_cell.angle_gamma   90.00
#
_symmetry.space_group_name_H-M   'P 1'
#
loop_
_entity.id
_entity.type
_entity.pdbx_description
1 polymer ?
#
loop_
_entity_poly.entity_id
_entity_poly.type
_entity_poly.pdbx_seq_one_letter_code
_entity_poly.pdbx_strand_id
1 'polypeptide(L)'
;MARIDDINATGPQDVFLFALNRTCSHVLCRLLSGQPGWTQSNYHFKRAFDFARESFNWGPINSVSDQQRRDFESLLQEGFDEIQEELKVAKTQNMSMFLKEHTFYVWEPCKLSEHMWGTYPRPSFTVHQQGSSHSAEDVKTNPTIFPDKFLLRWRPIFLIRHPALTFESWYRAESAARSIDLADRSWAFYTTYQYSRQLYDWFLFKVGEPSRPIVVDADDILDGSPAIKNLCNSLGMDEQHILYKWDTIKAPENAGCRELKFMSEYWNSTSIDSSKSSRGVNLDAVFGRWVEDFGAENAKELKGLVHESMEDYNYLKGRKI
;
A
#
# COMPACT_ATOMS: atom_id res chain seq x y z
N MET A 1 1.17 0.90 30.31
CA MET A 1 1.77 2.18 29.90
C MET A 1 3.27 2.02 30.01
N ALA A 2 3.91 1.52 28.95
CA ALA A 2 5.35 1.51 28.80
C ALA A 2 5.62 2.38 27.58
N ARG A 3 6.05 3.62 27.80
CA ARG A 3 6.69 4.38 26.74
C ARG A 3 8.03 3.72 26.51
N ILE A 4 8.25 3.26 25.28
CA ILE A 4 9.56 2.84 24.82
C ILE A 4 10.30 4.16 24.58
N ASP A 5 10.82 4.74 25.66
CA ASP A 5 11.78 5.83 25.59
C ASP A 5 13.19 5.20 25.53
N ASP A 6 14.06 5.83 24.75
CA ASP A 6 15.47 5.51 24.51
C ASP A 6 15.82 4.33 23.59
N ILE A 7 15.68 4.56 22.29
CA ILE A 7 16.71 4.13 21.34
C ILE A 7 17.23 5.41 20.65
N ASN A 8 18.38 5.90 21.10
CA ASN A 8 19.25 6.74 20.28
C ASN A 8 19.65 5.89 19.06
N ALA A 9 18.82 5.88 18.02
CA ALA A 9 19.02 5.07 16.83
C ALA A 9 20.05 5.77 15.93
N THR A 10 21.33 5.59 16.24
CA THR A 10 22.44 5.98 15.36
C THR A 10 22.68 4.95 14.24
N GLY A 11 21.65 4.21 13.84
CA GLY A 11 21.69 3.18 12.79
C GLY A 11 20.70 3.48 11.66
N PRO A 12 20.85 2.83 10.49
CA PRO A 12 19.94 3.02 9.35
C PRO A 12 18.48 2.80 9.77
N GLN A 13 17.60 3.76 9.49
CA GLN A 13 16.16 3.64 9.77
C GLN A 13 15.46 3.02 8.54
N ASP A 14 14.82 1.87 8.74
CA ASP A 14 14.05 1.20 7.70
C ASP A 14 12.68 1.88 7.52
N VAL A 15 12.19 1.92 6.29
CA VAL A 15 10.93 2.56 5.89
C VAL A 15 9.94 1.53 5.36
N PHE A 16 8.67 1.67 5.74
CA PHE A 16 7.58 0.87 5.18
C PHE A 16 6.54 1.79 4.54
N LEU A 17 6.51 1.80 3.20
CA LEU A 17 5.53 2.48 2.38
C LEU A 17 4.23 1.65 2.27
N PHE A 18 3.17 2.16 2.87
CA PHE A 18 1.79 1.72 2.70
C PHE A 18 1.10 2.59 1.66
N ALA A 19 0.61 1.97 0.59
CA ALA A 19 -0.08 2.67 -0.48
C ALA A 19 -1.34 1.93 -0.91
N LEU A 20 -2.37 2.64 -1.36
CA LEU A 20 -3.40 2.01 -2.18
C LEU A 20 -2.87 1.77 -3.60
N ASN A 21 -3.52 0.92 -4.38
CA ASN A 21 -3.26 0.82 -5.81
C ASN A 21 -3.41 2.19 -6.47
N ARG A 22 -2.67 2.43 -7.57
CA ARG A 22 -2.85 3.61 -8.44
C ARG A 22 -2.62 4.99 -7.78
N THR A 23 -1.91 5.02 -6.64
CA THR A 23 -1.54 6.22 -5.88
C THR A 23 -0.25 6.89 -6.37
N CYS A 24 0.25 6.56 -7.57
CA CYS A 24 1.56 7.00 -8.06
C CYS A 24 2.76 6.54 -7.21
N SER A 25 2.59 5.44 -6.45
CA SER A 25 3.67 4.88 -5.63
C SER A 25 4.92 4.48 -6.42
N HIS A 26 4.77 4.15 -7.70
CA HIS A 26 5.91 3.89 -8.58
C HIS A 26 6.76 5.16 -8.84
N VAL A 27 6.14 6.34 -8.94
CA VAL A 27 6.84 7.63 -9.11
C VAL A 27 7.65 7.93 -7.86
N LEU A 28 7.06 7.76 -6.67
CA LEU A 28 7.77 7.94 -5.41
C LEU A 28 8.99 7.02 -5.31
N CYS A 29 8.83 5.73 -5.61
CA CYS A 29 9.95 4.78 -5.63
C CYS A 29 11.05 5.21 -6.61
N ARG A 30 10.71 5.62 -7.83
CA ARG A 30 11.69 6.11 -8.81
C ARG A 30 12.44 7.36 -8.33
N LEU A 31 11.73 8.32 -7.73
CA LEU A 31 12.35 9.53 -7.18
C LEU A 31 13.38 9.21 -6.10
N LEU A 32 13.10 8.20 -5.27
CA LEU A 32 13.96 7.81 -4.15
C LEU A 32 14.96 6.70 -4.50
N SER A 33 15.02 6.19 -5.73
CA SER A 33 15.86 5.03 -6.06
C SER A 33 17.35 5.34 -6.20
N GLY A 34 17.72 6.63 -6.23
CA GLY A 34 19.12 7.07 -6.30
C GLY A 34 19.81 7.25 -4.94
N GLN A 35 19.11 6.98 -3.84
CA GLN A 35 19.57 7.32 -2.49
C GLN A 35 20.73 6.41 -2.03
N PRO A 36 21.90 6.97 -1.69
CA PRO A 36 23.02 6.17 -1.21
C PRO A 36 22.74 5.58 0.17
N GLY A 37 23.12 4.32 0.38
CA GLY A 37 22.84 3.62 1.64
C GLY A 37 21.40 3.12 1.77
N TRP A 38 20.62 3.10 0.68
CA TRP A 38 19.24 2.59 0.65
C TRP A 38 19.06 1.48 -0.38
N THR A 39 18.28 0.46 -0.02
CA THR A 39 17.78 -0.56 -0.95
C THR A 39 16.27 -0.48 -1.02
N GLN A 40 15.69 -0.72 -2.19
CA GLN A 40 14.23 -0.82 -2.36
C GLN A 40 13.81 -2.28 -2.47
N SER A 41 12.82 -2.62 -1.68
CA SER A 41 12.18 -3.94 -1.68
C SER A 41 10.82 -3.87 -2.38
N ASN A 42 10.43 -4.98 -3.01
CA ASN A 42 9.20 -5.08 -3.81
C ASN A 42 8.03 -5.64 -2.98
N TYR A 43 6.91 -5.94 -3.64
CA TYR A 43 5.76 -6.56 -3.02
C TYR A 43 6.01 -8.05 -2.73
N HIS A 44 6.01 -8.43 -1.47
CA HIS A 44 6.14 -9.82 -0.99
C HIS A 44 4.78 -10.49 -0.80
N PHE A 45 3.73 -9.71 -0.49
CA PHE A 45 2.40 -10.27 -0.22
C PHE A 45 1.47 -10.32 -1.43
N LYS A 46 1.92 -9.81 -2.59
CA LYS A 46 1.14 -9.88 -3.85
C LYS A 46 0.80 -11.32 -4.25
N ARG A 47 1.74 -12.26 -4.06
CA ARG A 47 1.55 -13.68 -4.42
C ARG A 47 0.43 -14.34 -3.60
N ALA A 48 0.45 -14.13 -2.28
CA ALA A 48 -0.62 -14.58 -1.40
C ALA A 48 -1.97 -13.93 -1.79
N PHE A 49 -1.94 -12.64 -2.11
CA PHE A 49 -3.13 -11.90 -2.50
C PHE A 49 -3.76 -12.40 -3.81
N ASP A 50 -2.94 -12.66 -4.83
CA ASP A 50 -3.39 -13.21 -6.11
C ASP A 50 -3.92 -14.64 -5.93
N PHE A 51 -3.24 -15.48 -5.11
CA PHE A 51 -3.75 -16.81 -4.75
C PHE A 51 -5.14 -16.75 -4.14
N ALA A 52 -5.41 -15.84 -3.21
CA ALA A 52 -6.73 -15.68 -2.60
C ALA A 52 -7.80 -15.24 -3.62
N ARG A 53 -7.43 -14.37 -4.57
CA ARG A 53 -8.30 -13.98 -5.69
C ARG A 53 -8.61 -15.15 -6.62
N GLU A 54 -7.64 -15.99 -6.91
CA GLU A 54 -7.81 -17.11 -7.85
C GLU A 54 -8.49 -18.33 -7.20
N SER A 55 -8.17 -18.61 -5.94
CA SER A 55 -8.60 -19.83 -5.26
C SER A 55 -9.98 -19.73 -4.64
N PHE A 56 -10.36 -18.57 -4.11
CA PHE A 56 -11.66 -18.37 -3.45
C PHE A 56 -12.27 -16.98 -3.71
N ASN A 57 -11.73 -16.24 -4.68
CA ASN A 57 -12.23 -14.92 -5.13
C ASN A 57 -12.51 -13.92 -4.00
N TRP A 58 -11.71 -13.96 -2.92
CA TRP A 58 -11.96 -13.12 -1.74
C TRP A 58 -13.39 -13.24 -1.17
N GLY A 59 -14.02 -14.41 -1.33
CA GLY A 59 -15.30 -14.72 -0.73
C GLY A 59 -15.25 -14.77 0.81
N PRO A 60 -16.40 -14.96 1.47
CA PRO A 60 -16.50 -15.00 2.93
C PRO A 60 -15.51 -15.98 3.55
N ILE A 61 -14.78 -15.55 4.59
CA ILE A 61 -13.71 -16.36 5.19
C ILE A 61 -14.19 -17.70 5.76
N ASN A 62 -15.47 -17.80 6.11
CA ASN A 62 -16.09 -19.05 6.56
C ASN A 62 -16.25 -20.09 5.44
N SER A 63 -16.31 -19.68 4.17
CA SER A 63 -16.37 -20.57 3.01
C SER A 63 -15.01 -21.12 2.56
N VAL A 64 -13.91 -20.60 3.11
CA VAL A 64 -12.56 -21.05 2.80
C VAL A 64 -12.32 -22.43 3.42
N SER A 65 -11.90 -23.39 2.59
CA SER A 65 -11.54 -24.74 3.02
C SER A 65 -10.24 -24.75 3.83
N ASP A 66 -10.03 -25.78 4.64
CA ASP A 66 -8.81 -25.90 5.43
C ASP A 66 -7.54 -26.02 4.57
N GLN A 67 -7.65 -26.59 3.37
CA GLN A 67 -6.53 -26.65 2.42
C GLN A 67 -6.19 -25.26 1.88
N GLN A 68 -7.20 -24.54 1.36
CA GLN A 68 -7.00 -23.15 0.89
C GLN A 68 -6.45 -22.24 2.00
N ARG A 69 -6.91 -22.44 3.24
CA ARG A 69 -6.38 -21.71 4.39
C ARG A 69 -4.89 -21.99 4.59
N ARG A 70 -4.48 -23.25 4.67
CA ARG A 70 -3.07 -23.64 4.87
C ARG A 70 -2.18 -23.10 3.74
N ASP A 71 -2.62 -23.23 2.49
CA ASP A 71 -1.86 -22.75 1.34
C ASP A 71 -1.70 -21.23 1.38
N PHE A 72 -2.76 -20.50 1.74
CA PHE A 72 -2.70 -19.06 1.91
C PHE A 72 -1.79 -18.64 3.08
N GLU A 73 -1.88 -19.32 4.24
CA GLU A 73 -1.00 -19.10 5.38
C GLU A 73 0.48 -19.34 5.03
N SER A 74 0.77 -20.38 4.25
CA SER A 74 2.14 -20.64 3.74
C SER A 74 2.65 -19.46 2.92
N LEU A 75 1.86 -18.97 1.96
CA LEU A 75 2.26 -17.84 1.12
C LEU A 75 2.45 -16.54 1.92
N LEU A 76 1.64 -16.30 2.95
CA LEU A 76 1.85 -15.18 3.88
C LEU A 76 3.15 -15.35 4.66
N GLN A 77 3.43 -16.54 5.18
CA GLN A 77 4.67 -16.79 5.92
C GLN A 77 5.91 -16.66 5.03
N GLU A 78 5.86 -17.17 3.80
CA GLU A 78 6.96 -17.04 2.85
C GLU A 78 7.27 -15.56 2.53
N GLY A 79 6.25 -14.74 2.25
CA GLY A 79 6.47 -13.31 2.02
C GLY A 79 7.04 -12.58 3.25
N PHE A 80 6.66 -13.01 4.45
CA PHE A 80 7.27 -12.49 5.68
C PHE A 80 8.73 -12.90 5.84
N ASP A 81 9.05 -14.17 5.59
CA ASP A 81 10.41 -14.71 5.69
C ASP A 81 11.34 -14.04 4.67
N GLU A 82 10.86 -13.79 3.45
CA GLU A 82 11.58 -13.04 2.41
C GLU A 82 11.97 -11.63 2.90
N ILE A 83 11.03 -10.86 3.48
CA ILE A 83 11.33 -9.54 4.06
C ILE A 83 12.38 -9.64 5.16
N GLN A 84 12.28 -10.65 6.02
CA GLN A 84 13.26 -10.84 7.10
C GLN A 84 14.66 -11.13 6.55
N GLU A 85 14.76 -11.88 5.46
CA GLU A 85 16.04 -12.15 4.82
C GLU A 85 16.61 -10.91 4.12
N GLU A 86 15.79 -10.16 3.38
CA GLU A 86 16.21 -8.89 2.77
C GLU A 86 16.69 -7.88 3.81
N LEU A 87 16.01 -7.79 4.97
CA LEU A 87 16.45 -6.97 6.09
C LEU A 87 17.81 -7.40 6.64
N LYS A 88 18.09 -8.71 6.72
CA LYS A 88 19.41 -9.18 7.16
C LYS A 88 20.48 -8.79 6.15
N VAL A 89 20.22 -8.99 4.87
CA VAL A 89 21.14 -8.61 3.78
C VAL A 89 21.44 -7.10 3.83
N ALA A 90 20.40 -6.25 3.87
CA ALA A 90 20.55 -4.79 3.95
C ALA A 90 21.42 -4.37 5.16
N LYS A 91 21.18 -4.98 6.33
CA LYS A 91 21.99 -4.71 7.53
C LYS A 91 23.45 -5.12 7.38
N THR A 92 23.73 -6.29 6.78
CA THR A 92 25.13 -6.69 6.52
C THR A 92 25.86 -5.75 5.55
N GLN A 93 25.10 -5.04 4.71
CA GLN A 93 25.61 -4.04 3.78
C GLN A 93 25.57 -2.61 4.35
N ASN A 94 25.16 -2.44 5.61
CA ASN A 94 24.97 -1.15 6.26
C ASN A 94 24.00 -0.22 5.48
N MET A 95 22.92 -0.80 4.97
CA MET A 95 21.88 -0.10 4.20
C MET A 95 20.55 -0.07 4.96
N SER A 96 19.81 1.03 4.81
CA SER A 96 18.39 1.10 5.14
C SER A 96 17.55 0.41 4.06
N MET A 97 16.45 -0.22 4.45
CA MET A 97 15.48 -0.76 3.51
C MET A 97 14.26 0.13 3.34
N PHE A 98 13.83 0.34 2.09
CA PHE A 98 12.56 0.95 1.73
C PHE A 98 11.62 -0.16 1.21
N LEU A 99 10.78 -0.68 2.11
CA LEU A 99 9.79 -1.70 1.80
C LEU A 99 8.50 -1.06 1.29
N LYS A 100 7.86 -1.68 0.30
CA LYS A 100 6.60 -1.20 -0.27
C LYS A 100 5.57 -2.32 -0.29
N GLU A 101 4.40 -2.03 0.27
CA GLU A 101 3.22 -2.88 0.11
C GLU A 101 1.98 -2.08 -0.23
N HIS A 102 1.04 -2.76 -0.87
CA HIS A 102 -0.33 -2.26 -0.86
C HIS A 102 -0.96 -2.52 0.49
N THR A 103 -1.59 -1.51 1.12
CA THR A 103 -2.05 -1.61 2.52
C THR A 103 -2.95 -2.82 2.75
N PHE A 104 -3.80 -3.15 1.77
CA PHE A 104 -4.70 -4.29 1.84
C PHE A 104 -4.02 -5.65 1.60
N TYR A 105 -2.82 -5.71 1.01
CA TYR A 105 -2.05 -6.96 0.88
C TYR A 105 -1.60 -7.52 2.23
N VAL A 106 -1.34 -6.63 3.19
CA VAL A 106 -0.87 -6.99 4.54
C VAL A 106 -1.98 -6.97 5.58
N TRP A 107 -3.21 -6.62 5.20
CA TRP A 107 -4.32 -6.57 6.15
C TRP A 107 -4.66 -7.97 6.65
N GLU A 108 -5.09 -8.07 7.91
CA GLU A 108 -5.49 -9.37 8.45
C GLU A 108 -6.73 -9.88 7.68
N PRO A 109 -6.70 -11.09 7.08
CA PRO A 109 -7.74 -11.57 6.17
C PRO A 109 -9.12 -11.76 6.82
N CYS A 110 -9.20 -12.14 8.11
CA CYS A 110 -10.50 -12.20 8.79
C CYS A 110 -11.11 -10.80 8.94
N LYS A 111 -10.31 -9.78 9.28
CA LYS A 111 -10.73 -8.36 9.31
C LYS A 111 -11.07 -7.82 7.93
N LEU A 112 -10.34 -8.24 6.89
CA LEU A 112 -10.67 -7.88 5.50
C LEU A 112 -12.03 -8.47 5.11
N SER A 113 -12.24 -9.76 5.41
CA SER A 113 -13.51 -10.45 5.20
C SER A 113 -14.64 -9.84 6.02
N GLU A 114 -14.37 -9.37 7.24
CA GLU A 114 -15.37 -8.71 8.08
C GLU A 114 -15.89 -7.43 7.43
N HIS A 115 -15.01 -6.62 6.85
CA HIS A 115 -15.42 -5.43 6.11
C HIS A 115 -16.28 -5.78 4.89
N MET A 116 -15.89 -6.81 4.13
CA MET A 116 -16.61 -7.19 2.89
C MET A 116 -17.92 -7.92 3.16
N TRP A 117 -17.94 -8.84 4.12
CA TRP A 117 -18.98 -9.86 4.27
C TRP A 117 -19.63 -9.90 5.66
N GLY A 118 -19.11 -9.14 6.63
CA GLY A 118 -19.52 -9.19 8.03
C GLY A 118 -18.73 -10.20 8.87
N THR A 119 -18.98 -10.20 10.18
CA THR A 119 -18.18 -10.93 11.15
C THR A 119 -18.46 -12.44 11.13
N TYR A 120 -17.40 -13.24 11.06
CA TYR A 120 -17.47 -14.70 11.20
C TYR A 120 -16.38 -15.21 12.14
N PRO A 121 -16.69 -16.17 13.05
CA PRO A 121 -15.69 -16.72 13.95
C PRO A 121 -14.73 -17.65 13.18
N ARG A 122 -13.48 -17.21 12.99
CA ARG A 122 -12.35 -18.00 12.50
C ARG A 122 -11.06 -17.55 13.21
N PRO A 123 -10.06 -18.42 13.39
CA PRO A 123 -8.75 -18.01 13.87
C PRO A 123 -8.15 -16.94 12.95
N SER A 124 -7.57 -15.90 13.54
CA SER A 124 -6.86 -14.86 12.78
C SER A 124 -5.69 -15.46 12.00
N PHE A 125 -5.34 -14.83 10.89
CA PHE A 125 -4.08 -15.12 10.19
C PHE A 125 -3.00 -14.22 10.77
N THR A 126 -1.85 -14.79 11.10
CA THR A 126 -0.71 -14.04 11.62
C THR A 126 0.55 -14.73 11.14
N VAL A 127 1.55 -13.95 10.75
CA VAL A 127 2.87 -14.46 10.40
C VAL A 127 3.73 -14.54 11.66
N HIS A 128 4.58 -15.56 11.72
CA HIS A 128 5.38 -15.87 12.89
C HIS A 128 6.85 -15.62 12.62
N GLN A 129 7.57 -15.12 13.63
CA GLN A 129 9.02 -14.95 13.54
C GLN A 129 9.71 -16.32 13.69
N GLN A 130 10.60 -16.67 12.75
CA GLN A 130 11.36 -17.92 12.88
C GLN A 130 12.17 -17.94 14.19
N GLY A 131 12.06 -19.05 14.93
CA GLY A 131 12.78 -19.27 16.18
C GLY A 131 12.18 -18.60 17.43
N SER A 132 11.05 -17.88 17.33
CA SER A 132 10.32 -17.47 18.53
C SER A 132 9.58 -18.69 19.10
N SER A 133 9.93 -19.10 20.32
CA SER A 133 8.98 -19.87 21.12
C SER A 133 7.71 -19.03 21.25
N HIS A 134 6.51 -19.64 21.19
CA HIS A 134 5.24 -18.95 21.41
C HIS A 134 5.20 -18.38 22.84
N SER A 135 5.90 -17.28 23.06
CA SER A 135 5.84 -16.53 24.29
C SER A 135 4.53 -15.75 24.28
N ALA A 136 3.93 -15.60 25.45
CA ALA A 136 2.73 -14.78 25.65
C ALA A 136 2.98 -13.27 25.40
N GLU A 137 4.14 -12.88 24.88
CA GLU A 137 4.61 -11.49 24.71
C GLU A 137 4.47 -10.93 23.29
N ASP A 138 4.08 -11.73 22.29
CA ASP A 138 3.81 -11.22 20.94
C ASP A 138 2.43 -10.54 20.87
N VAL A 139 2.34 -9.37 21.50
CA VAL A 139 1.17 -8.52 21.46
C VAL A 139 0.86 -8.14 20.01
N LYS A 140 -0.36 -8.44 19.56
CA LYS A 140 -0.87 -8.07 18.25
C LYS A 140 -2.15 -7.26 18.40
N THR A 141 -2.01 -5.94 18.40
CA THR A 141 -3.15 -5.00 18.47
C THR A 141 -3.44 -4.34 17.13
N ASN A 142 -2.48 -4.37 16.21
CA ASN A 142 -2.63 -3.79 14.88
C ASN A 142 -3.56 -4.64 13.99
N PRO A 143 -4.13 -4.04 12.92
CA PRO A 143 -5.06 -4.73 12.03
C PRO A 143 -4.41 -5.50 10.87
N THR A 144 -3.08 -5.59 10.80
CA THR A 144 -2.34 -6.30 9.74
C THR A 144 -2.04 -7.76 10.15
N ILE A 145 -1.42 -8.54 9.28
CA ILE A 145 -0.93 -9.90 9.59
C ILE A 145 0.30 -9.92 10.51
N PHE A 146 0.97 -8.78 10.73
CA PHE A 146 2.24 -8.72 11.44
C PHE A 146 2.09 -8.62 12.97
N PRO A 147 3.07 -9.10 13.75
CA PRO A 147 3.23 -8.74 15.16
C PRO A 147 3.46 -7.22 15.35
N ASP A 148 3.01 -6.64 16.48
CA ASP A 148 3.21 -5.20 16.74
C ASP A 148 4.71 -4.83 16.72
N LYS A 149 5.55 -5.66 17.35
CA LYS A 149 7.02 -5.49 17.37
C LYS A 149 7.62 -5.46 15.96
N PHE A 150 7.01 -6.16 15.01
CA PHE A 150 7.45 -6.10 13.62
C PHE A 150 7.15 -4.75 13.01
N LEU A 151 5.92 -4.24 13.13
CA LEU A 151 5.55 -2.96 12.55
C LEU A 151 6.29 -1.77 13.18
N LEU A 152 6.46 -1.79 14.50
CA LEU A 152 7.05 -0.66 15.25
C LEU A 152 8.54 -0.43 14.99
N ARG A 153 9.23 -1.35 14.29
CA ARG A 153 10.62 -1.11 13.88
C ARG A 153 10.76 -0.20 12.66
N TRP A 154 9.68 -0.06 11.88
CA TRP A 154 9.70 0.67 10.63
C TRP A 154 9.27 2.11 10.85
N ARG A 155 9.77 3.01 10.01
CA ARG A 155 9.20 4.33 9.78
C ARG A 155 8.07 4.21 8.74
N PRO A 156 6.79 4.33 9.14
CA PRO A 156 5.69 4.13 8.21
C PRO A 156 5.43 5.39 7.37
N ILE A 157 5.22 5.19 6.06
CA ILE A 157 4.78 6.22 5.12
C ILE A 157 3.44 5.79 4.53
N PHE A 158 2.46 6.68 4.52
CA PHE A 158 1.17 6.48 3.87
C PHE A 158 1.10 7.37 2.63
N LEU A 159 1.09 6.76 1.46
CA LEU A 159 0.90 7.48 0.20
C LEU A 159 -0.57 7.46 -0.20
N ILE A 160 -1.13 8.65 -0.34
CA ILE A 160 -2.52 8.88 -0.76
C ILE A 160 -2.56 9.64 -2.08
N ARG A 161 -3.69 9.52 -2.77
CA ARG A 161 -4.04 10.27 -3.98
C ARG A 161 -5.54 10.46 -4.02
N HIS A 162 -6.01 11.55 -4.62
CA HIS A 162 -7.44 11.84 -4.70
C HIS A 162 -8.26 10.60 -5.15
N PRO A 163 -9.31 10.18 -4.41
CA PRO A 163 -10.06 8.96 -4.68
C PRO A 163 -10.59 8.88 -6.12
N ALA A 164 -11.11 9.99 -6.66
CA ALA A 164 -11.60 10.03 -8.04
C ALA A 164 -10.57 9.53 -9.08
N LEU A 165 -9.32 10.00 -9.01
CA LEU A 165 -8.28 9.56 -9.96
C LEU A 165 -7.80 8.14 -9.68
N THR A 166 -7.74 7.78 -8.40
CA THR A 166 -7.24 6.48 -7.96
C THR A 166 -8.21 5.37 -8.38
N PHE A 167 -9.50 5.55 -8.11
CA PHE A 167 -10.54 4.55 -8.34
C PHE A 167 -10.88 4.44 -9.83
N GLU A 168 -10.92 5.56 -10.56
CA GLU A 168 -11.02 5.53 -12.02
C GLU A 168 -9.89 4.73 -12.65
N SER A 169 -8.64 5.03 -12.27
CA SER A 169 -7.48 4.35 -12.84
C SER A 169 -7.49 2.87 -12.52
N TRP A 170 -7.95 2.48 -11.33
CA TRP A 170 -8.10 1.07 -10.95
C TRP A 170 -9.20 0.40 -11.77
N TYR A 171 -10.40 0.98 -11.81
CA TYR A 171 -11.54 0.43 -12.51
C TYR A 171 -11.24 0.22 -13.99
N ARG A 172 -10.63 1.21 -14.65
CA ARG A 172 -10.22 1.11 -16.06
C ARG A 172 -9.20 -0.01 -16.30
N ALA A 173 -8.26 -0.19 -15.36
CA ALA A 173 -7.22 -1.21 -15.51
C ALA A 173 -7.78 -2.63 -15.27
N GLU A 174 -8.69 -2.81 -14.32
CA GLU A 174 -9.33 -4.10 -14.07
C GLU A 174 -10.38 -4.47 -15.11
N SER A 175 -11.27 -3.53 -15.45
CA SER A 175 -12.35 -3.75 -16.43
C SER A 175 -11.83 -4.13 -17.82
N ALA A 176 -10.62 -3.71 -18.17
CA ALA A 176 -9.95 -4.11 -19.40
C ALA A 176 -9.53 -5.59 -19.43
N ALA A 177 -9.43 -6.24 -18.28
CA ALA A 177 -9.02 -7.64 -18.16
C ALA A 177 -10.15 -8.59 -17.77
N ARG A 178 -11.21 -8.08 -17.13
CA ARG A 178 -12.37 -8.88 -16.68
C ARG A 178 -13.58 -7.97 -16.45
N SER A 179 -14.78 -8.53 -16.46
CA SER A 179 -15.97 -7.79 -16.00
C SER A 179 -15.88 -7.51 -14.50
N ILE A 180 -16.24 -6.29 -14.12
CA ILE A 180 -16.28 -5.85 -12.72
C ILE A 180 -17.72 -5.47 -12.39
N ASP A 181 -18.26 -6.10 -11.36
CA ASP A 181 -19.48 -5.67 -10.68
C ASP A 181 -19.06 -4.82 -9.48
N LEU A 182 -19.36 -3.52 -9.50
CA LEU A 182 -19.00 -2.61 -8.41
C LEU A 182 -19.86 -2.83 -7.15
N ALA A 183 -20.97 -3.56 -7.25
CA ALA A 183 -21.74 -4.02 -6.11
C ALA A 183 -21.13 -5.24 -5.41
N ASP A 184 -20.23 -5.98 -6.09
CA ASP A 184 -19.48 -7.08 -5.48
C ASP A 184 -18.44 -6.53 -4.48
N ARG A 185 -18.69 -6.80 -3.19
CA ARG A 185 -17.86 -6.34 -2.09
C ARG A 185 -16.45 -6.95 -2.09
N SER A 186 -16.19 -8.00 -2.88
CA SER A 186 -14.84 -8.54 -3.11
C SER A 186 -13.88 -7.54 -3.77
N TRP A 187 -14.38 -6.38 -4.21
CA TRP A 187 -13.58 -5.28 -4.76
C TRP A 187 -13.41 -4.09 -3.80
N ALA A 188 -14.12 -4.07 -2.66
CA ALA A 188 -14.24 -2.90 -1.80
C ALA A 188 -12.89 -2.36 -1.28
N PHE A 189 -11.88 -3.23 -1.11
CA PHE A 189 -10.56 -2.82 -0.63
C PHE A 189 -9.73 -2.04 -1.66
N TYR A 190 -10.13 -2.00 -2.93
CA TYR A 190 -9.50 -1.15 -3.94
C TYR A 190 -10.02 0.29 -3.92
N THR A 191 -11.16 0.54 -3.28
CA THR A 191 -11.89 1.81 -3.36
C THR A 191 -12.13 2.44 -1.99
N THR A 192 -11.18 2.30 -1.08
CA THR A 192 -11.29 2.85 0.28
C THR A 192 -9.94 3.26 0.86
N TYR A 193 -9.93 4.33 1.65
CA TYR A 193 -8.78 4.75 2.48
C TYR A 193 -8.93 4.35 3.96
N GLN A 194 -10.00 3.65 4.33
CA GLN A 194 -10.24 3.23 5.71
C GLN A 194 -9.07 2.45 6.31
N TYR A 195 -8.48 1.53 5.53
CA TYR A 195 -7.34 0.74 6.00
C TYR A 195 -6.09 1.59 6.25
N SER A 196 -5.82 2.55 5.36
CA SER A 196 -4.72 3.50 5.53
C SER A 196 -4.94 4.37 6.77
N ARG A 197 -6.16 4.90 6.97
CA ARG A 197 -6.50 5.70 8.16
C ARG A 197 -6.37 4.90 9.45
N GLN A 198 -6.96 3.70 9.51
CA GLN A 198 -6.92 2.86 10.70
C GLN A 198 -5.48 2.46 11.08
N LEU A 199 -4.66 2.10 10.10
CA LEU A 199 -3.26 1.75 10.38
C LEU A 199 -2.44 2.99 10.76
N TYR A 200 -2.69 4.14 10.12
CA TYR A 200 -2.09 5.42 10.50
C TYR A 200 -2.40 5.79 11.95
N ASP A 201 -3.68 5.71 12.36
CA ASP A 201 -4.12 6.01 13.72
C ASP A 201 -3.53 5.03 14.74
N TRP A 202 -3.39 3.74 14.37
CA TRP A 202 -2.70 2.76 15.21
C TRP A 202 -1.23 3.14 15.44
N PHE A 203 -0.49 3.51 14.39
CA PHE A 203 0.88 3.99 14.55
C PHE A 203 0.93 5.26 15.39
N LEU A 204 0.08 6.25 15.12
CA LEU A 204 0.02 7.50 15.87
C LEU A 204 -0.24 7.28 17.37
N PHE A 205 -1.03 6.26 17.72
CA PHE A 205 -1.28 5.88 19.10
C PHE A 205 -0.05 5.20 19.76
N LYS A 206 0.76 4.47 18.98
CA LYS A 206 1.88 3.68 19.49
C LYS A 206 3.20 4.44 19.56
N VAL A 207 3.46 5.36 18.64
CA VAL A 207 4.74 6.07 18.52
C VAL A 207 4.58 7.59 18.51
N GLY A 208 5.50 8.28 19.18
CA GLY A 208 5.62 9.74 19.17
C GLY A 208 6.72 10.24 18.22
N GLU A 209 7.06 11.52 18.32
CA GLU A 209 8.24 12.09 17.63
C GLU A 209 9.55 11.47 18.16
N PRO A 210 10.57 11.25 17.31
CA PRO A 210 10.60 11.57 15.88
C PRO A 210 9.97 10.48 15.01
N SER A 211 9.47 9.36 15.57
CA SER A 211 9.00 8.13 14.91
C SER A 211 7.54 8.15 14.40
N ARG A 212 6.86 9.30 14.45
CA ARG A 212 5.50 9.53 13.94
C ARG A 212 5.26 9.10 12.47
N PRO A 213 4.11 8.48 12.13
CA PRO A 213 3.80 8.14 10.74
C PRO A 213 3.74 9.35 9.81
N ILE A 214 4.32 9.22 8.61
CA ILE A 214 4.34 10.25 7.57
C ILE A 214 3.18 10.02 6.60
N VAL A 215 2.49 11.08 6.19
CA VAL A 215 1.56 11.04 5.06
C VAL A 215 2.13 11.84 3.89
N VAL A 216 2.02 11.30 2.69
CA VAL A 216 2.42 11.98 1.45
C VAL A 216 1.24 11.97 0.49
N ASP A 217 0.87 13.12 -0.06
CA ASP A 217 -0.12 13.20 -1.15
C ASP A 217 0.61 13.14 -2.50
N ALA A 218 0.13 12.30 -3.41
CA ALA A 218 0.67 12.17 -4.76
C ALA A 218 0.72 13.51 -5.50
N ASP A 219 -0.25 14.41 -5.28
CA ASP A 219 -0.23 15.75 -5.91
C ASP A 219 0.94 16.61 -5.46
N ASP A 220 1.49 16.39 -4.26
CA ASP A 220 2.67 17.11 -3.79
C ASP A 220 3.95 16.55 -4.44
N ILE A 221 3.95 15.27 -4.84
CA ILE A 221 5.05 14.65 -5.57
C ILE A 221 5.03 15.07 -7.05
N LEU A 222 3.85 15.06 -7.67
CA LEU A 222 3.69 15.25 -9.12
C LEU A 222 3.94 16.69 -9.58
N ASP A 223 3.70 17.68 -8.73
CA ASP A 223 3.76 19.10 -9.10
C ASP A 223 5.09 19.76 -8.71
N GLY A 224 6.12 18.98 -8.33
CA GLY A 224 7.43 19.50 -7.97
C GLY A 224 7.44 20.35 -6.68
N SER A 225 6.48 20.11 -5.79
CA SER A 225 6.44 20.78 -4.49
C SER A 225 7.65 20.40 -3.62
N PRO A 226 7.95 21.15 -2.55
CA PRO A 226 9.01 20.79 -1.59
C PRO A 226 8.78 19.46 -0.87
N ALA A 227 7.61 18.81 -0.99
CA ALA A 227 7.28 17.62 -0.21
C ALA A 227 8.25 16.46 -0.38
N ILE A 228 8.77 16.21 -1.59
CA ILE A 228 9.76 15.14 -1.80
C ILE A 228 11.08 15.44 -1.07
N LYS A 229 11.47 16.72 -1.01
CA LYS A 229 12.66 17.18 -0.28
C LYS A 229 12.45 17.09 1.23
N ASN A 230 11.29 17.54 1.72
CA ASN A 230 10.90 17.39 3.12
C ASN A 230 10.88 15.92 3.55
N LEU A 231 10.38 15.03 2.68
CA LEU A 231 10.41 13.60 2.89
C LEU A 231 11.84 13.09 3.00
N CYS A 232 12.73 13.43 2.04
CA CYS A 232 14.13 13.02 2.10
C CYS A 232 14.78 13.45 3.42
N ASN A 233 14.64 14.73 3.79
CA ASN A 233 15.19 15.27 5.04
C ASN A 233 14.65 14.54 6.27
N SER A 234 13.34 14.24 6.31
CA SER A 234 12.73 13.50 7.43
C SER A 234 13.23 12.06 7.54
N LEU A 235 13.73 11.47 6.45
CA LEU A 235 14.22 10.09 6.41
C LEU A 235 15.75 10.01 6.53
N GLY A 236 16.46 11.14 6.59
CA GLY A 236 17.93 11.17 6.51
C GLY A 236 18.48 10.80 5.12
N MET A 237 17.66 10.98 4.08
CA MET A 237 18.05 10.88 2.67
C MET A 237 18.62 12.22 2.16
N ASP A 238 19.35 12.18 1.05
CA ASP A 238 19.97 13.35 0.43
C ASP A 238 19.13 13.87 -0.75
N GLU A 239 18.70 15.13 -0.68
CA GLU A 239 17.95 15.79 -1.75
C GLU A 239 18.68 15.81 -3.10
N GLN A 240 20.01 15.77 -3.11
CA GLN A 240 20.81 15.75 -4.35
C GLN A 240 20.69 14.43 -5.12
N HIS A 241 20.26 13.36 -4.43
CA HIS A 241 20.10 12.02 -4.99
C HIS A 241 18.65 11.71 -5.39
N ILE A 242 17.77 12.71 -5.44
CA ILE A 242 16.42 12.58 -5.98
C ILE A 242 16.49 12.45 -7.51
N LEU A 243 15.96 11.35 -8.06
CA LEU A 243 15.99 11.07 -9.50
C LEU A 243 14.71 11.53 -10.20
N TYR A 244 14.77 12.69 -10.86
CA TYR A 244 13.66 13.22 -11.67
C TYR A 244 13.57 12.65 -13.10
N LYS A 245 14.60 11.89 -13.49
CA LYS A 245 14.72 11.21 -14.79
C LYS A 245 15.15 9.77 -14.55
N TRP A 246 14.58 8.84 -15.32
CA TRP A 246 14.90 7.42 -15.23
C TRP A 246 14.67 6.72 -16.57
N ASP A 247 15.26 5.53 -16.71
CA ASP A 247 15.12 4.71 -17.90
C ASP A 247 13.80 3.91 -17.90
N THR A 248 13.31 3.67 -19.11
CA THR A 248 12.21 2.74 -19.36
C THR A 248 12.63 1.32 -19.02
N ILE A 249 11.67 0.51 -18.55
CA ILE A 249 11.87 -0.92 -18.29
C ILE A 249 11.19 -1.71 -19.40
N LYS A 250 11.88 -2.71 -19.96
CA LYS A 250 11.27 -3.63 -20.91
C LYS A 250 10.16 -4.42 -20.21
N ALA A 251 8.95 -4.35 -20.75
CA ALA A 251 7.83 -5.16 -20.28
C ALA A 251 8.16 -6.67 -20.40
N PRO A 252 7.76 -7.52 -19.43
CA PRO A 252 7.85 -8.96 -19.56
C PRO A 252 7.11 -9.45 -20.81
N GLU A 253 7.72 -10.36 -21.57
CA GLU A 253 7.16 -10.86 -22.83
C GLU A 253 5.85 -11.64 -22.63
N ASN A 254 5.67 -12.21 -21.45
CA ASN A 254 4.48 -12.97 -21.03
C ASN A 254 3.49 -12.14 -20.19
N ALA A 255 3.61 -10.81 -20.17
CA ALA A 255 2.70 -9.95 -19.41
C ALA A 255 1.25 -10.10 -19.89
N GLY A 256 0.34 -10.48 -18.99
CA GLY A 256 -1.08 -10.60 -19.29
C GLY A 256 -1.76 -9.23 -19.49
N CYS A 257 -2.99 -9.23 -20.03
CA CYS A 257 -3.75 -7.99 -20.28
C CYS A 257 -3.84 -7.09 -19.04
N ARG A 258 -4.19 -7.66 -17.88
CA ARG A 258 -4.25 -6.93 -16.61
C ARG A 258 -2.91 -6.29 -16.27
N GLU A 259 -1.83 -7.05 -16.35
CA GLU A 259 -0.49 -6.55 -16.01
C GLU A 259 -0.07 -5.41 -16.94
N LEU A 260 -0.30 -5.54 -18.24
CA LEU A 260 -0.06 -4.47 -19.22
C LEU A 260 -0.81 -3.18 -18.85
N LYS A 261 -2.07 -3.29 -18.44
CA LYS A 261 -2.88 -2.12 -18.05
C LYS A 261 -2.41 -1.50 -16.72
N PHE A 262 -1.95 -2.32 -15.77
CA PHE A 262 -1.45 -1.82 -14.49
C PHE A 262 -0.03 -1.25 -14.59
N MET A 263 0.86 -1.87 -15.36
CA MET A 263 2.30 -1.63 -15.30
C MET A 263 2.84 -0.80 -16.47
N SER A 264 2.05 -0.55 -17.52
CA SER A 264 2.49 0.23 -18.70
C SER A 264 3.15 1.57 -18.35
N GLU A 265 2.59 2.34 -17.42
CA GLU A 265 3.17 3.63 -17.01
C GLU A 265 4.50 3.46 -16.25
N TYR A 266 4.61 2.42 -15.42
CA TYR A 266 5.86 2.09 -14.74
C TYR A 266 6.98 1.70 -15.71
N TRP A 267 6.63 0.97 -16.78
CA TRP A 267 7.58 0.54 -17.79
C TRP A 267 7.98 1.64 -18.76
N ASN A 268 7.05 2.50 -19.18
CA ASN A 268 7.28 3.44 -20.28
C ASN A 268 7.58 4.88 -19.83
N SER A 269 7.38 5.23 -18.55
CA SER A 269 7.71 6.57 -18.06
C SER A 269 9.22 6.80 -17.96
N THR A 270 9.63 8.05 -18.15
CA THR A 270 11.03 8.50 -18.02
C THR A 270 11.20 9.70 -17.08
N SER A 271 10.09 10.25 -16.57
CA SER A 271 10.05 11.32 -15.59
C SER A 271 8.66 11.43 -14.97
N ILE A 272 8.50 12.35 -14.02
CA ILE A 272 7.20 12.75 -13.47
C ILE A 272 6.29 13.25 -14.60
N ASP A 273 5.02 12.84 -14.57
CA ASP A 273 3.94 13.36 -15.41
C ASP A 273 2.96 14.17 -14.54
N SER A 274 3.12 15.50 -14.54
CA SER A 274 2.28 16.41 -13.75
C SER A 274 0.83 16.45 -14.23
N SER A 275 0.52 15.97 -15.44
CA SER A 275 -0.86 15.89 -15.93
C SER A 275 -1.72 14.90 -15.13
N LYS A 276 -1.08 14.06 -14.30
CA LYS A 276 -1.72 13.11 -13.39
C LYS A 276 -2.17 13.72 -12.06
N SER A 277 -1.82 14.98 -11.79
CA SER A 277 -2.22 15.69 -10.57
C SER A 277 -3.73 15.91 -10.52
N SER A 278 -4.31 15.89 -9.31
CA SER A 278 -5.71 16.23 -9.08
C SER A 278 -5.94 17.74 -8.90
N ARG A 279 -4.87 18.54 -8.83
CA ARG A 279 -5.00 19.99 -8.70
C ARG A 279 -5.65 20.62 -9.92
N GLY A 280 -6.67 21.44 -9.66
CA GLY A 280 -7.43 22.11 -10.72
C GLY A 280 -8.32 21.16 -11.52
N VAL A 281 -8.43 19.88 -11.15
CA VAL A 281 -9.35 18.95 -11.80
C VAL A 281 -10.78 19.32 -11.44
N ASN A 282 -11.60 19.55 -12.47
CA ASN A 282 -13.05 19.68 -12.30
C ASN A 282 -13.67 18.28 -12.13
N LEU A 283 -14.08 17.96 -10.90
CA LEU A 283 -14.66 16.66 -10.57
C LEU A 283 -16.00 16.39 -11.29
N ASP A 284 -16.82 17.42 -11.53
CA ASP A 284 -18.08 17.24 -12.29
C ASP A 284 -17.79 16.83 -13.74
N ALA A 285 -16.74 17.41 -14.34
CA ALA A 285 -16.29 17.00 -15.66
C ALA A 285 -15.69 15.59 -15.67
N VAL A 286 -14.98 15.18 -14.60
CA VAL A 286 -14.49 13.79 -14.44
C VAL A 286 -15.66 12.82 -14.40
N PHE A 287 -16.65 13.08 -13.52
CA PHE A 287 -17.81 12.20 -13.38
C PHE A 287 -18.68 12.19 -14.65
N GLY A 288 -18.77 13.30 -15.38
CA GLY A 288 -19.43 13.35 -16.69
C GLY A 288 -18.78 12.38 -17.69
N ARG A 289 -17.44 12.38 -17.79
CA ARG A 289 -16.70 11.45 -18.67
C ARG A 289 -16.89 9.99 -18.26
N TRP A 290 -17.04 9.68 -16.98
CA TRP A 290 -17.29 8.30 -16.54
C TRP A 290 -18.61 7.74 -17.09
N VAL A 291 -19.62 8.58 -17.30
CA VAL A 291 -20.88 8.13 -17.92
C VAL A 291 -20.65 7.67 -19.36
N GLU A 292 -19.82 8.40 -20.10
CA GLU A 292 -19.44 8.05 -21.48
C GLU A 292 -18.54 6.79 -21.51
N ASP A 293 -17.56 6.72 -20.62
CA ASP A 293 -16.55 5.66 -20.61
C ASP A 293 -17.04 4.34 -20.01
N PHE A 294 -17.85 4.39 -18.95
CA PHE A 294 -18.21 3.23 -18.12
C PHE A 294 -19.72 2.92 -18.11
N GLY A 295 -20.54 3.81 -18.68
CA GLY A 295 -22.00 3.74 -18.59
C GLY A 295 -22.55 4.35 -17.29
N ALA A 296 -23.81 4.77 -17.33
CA ALA A 296 -24.44 5.55 -16.26
C ALA A 296 -24.46 4.86 -14.89
N GLU A 297 -24.74 3.55 -14.85
CA GLU A 297 -24.81 2.79 -13.59
C GLU A 297 -23.43 2.69 -12.93
N ASN A 298 -22.41 2.19 -13.64
CA ASN A 298 -21.04 2.09 -13.11
C ASN A 298 -20.46 3.46 -12.71
N ALA A 299 -20.73 4.50 -13.50
CA ALA A 299 -20.29 5.86 -13.19
C ALA A 299 -20.91 6.37 -11.87
N LYS A 300 -22.19 6.11 -11.65
CA LYS A 300 -22.91 6.46 -10.42
C LYS A 300 -22.36 5.71 -9.22
N GLU A 301 -22.15 4.40 -9.34
CA GLU A 301 -21.59 3.57 -8.25
C GLU A 301 -20.16 3.99 -7.90
N LEU A 302 -19.29 4.15 -8.90
CA LEU A 302 -17.91 4.59 -8.70
C LEU A 302 -17.85 5.99 -8.05
N LYS A 303 -18.76 6.90 -8.43
CA LYS A 303 -18.90 8.21 -7.79
C LYS A 303 -19.34 8.08 -6.33
N GLY A 304 -20.24 7.15 -6.02
CA GLY A 304 -20.62 6.80 -4.64
C GLY A 304 -19.41 6.38 -3.80
N LEU A 305 -18.61 5.45 -4.31
CA LEU A 305 -17.39 4.98 -3.64
C LEU A 305 -16.37 6.11 -3.41
N VAL A 306 -16.22 7.03 -4.38
CA VAL A 306 -15.40 8.24 -4.19
C VAL A 306 -15.89 9.04 -3.00
N HIS A 307 -17.19 9.37 -2.96
CA HIS A 307 -17.77 10.16 -1.88
C HIS A 307 -17.60 9.50 -0.51
N GLU A 308 -17.83 8.20 -0.41
CA GLU A 308 -17.63 7.42 0.82
C GLU A 308 -16.17 7.48 1.30
N SER A 309 -15.20 7.40 0.38
CA SER A 309 -13.78 7.43 0.75
C SER A 309 -13.22 8.83 1.02
N MET A 310 -13.97 9.91 0.73
CA MET A 310 -13.45 11.29 0.86
C MET A 310 -13.14 11.68 2.31
N GLU A 311 -13.89 11.18 3.28
CA GLU A 311 -13.65 11.50 4.69
C GLU A 311 -12.25 11.04 5.12
N ASP A 312 -11.94 9.76 4.88
CA ASP A 312 -10.64 9.17 5.23
C ASP A 312 -9.50 9.80 4.43
N TYR A 313 -9.72 10.09 3.15
CA TYR A 313 -8.74 10.79 2.32
C TYR A 313 -8.44 12.19 2.87
N ASN A 314 -9.46 13.00 3.18
CA ASN A 314 -9.26 14.35 3.71
C ASN A 314 -8.63 14.32 5.10
N TYR A 315 -8.96 13.32 5.93
CA TYR A 315 -8.31 13.11 7.23
C TYR A 315 -6.80 12.90 7.09
N LEU A 316 -6.38 12.00 6.18
CA LEU A 316 -4.97 11.74 5.91
C LEU A 316 -4.30 12.95 5.25
N LYS A 317 -4.96 13.57 4.26
CA LYS A 317 -4.46 14.76 3.55
C LYS A 317 -4.17 15.92 4.48
N GLY A 318 -4.99 16.13 5.52
CA GLY A 318 -4.76 17.16 6.54
C GLY A 318 -3.53 16.92 7.43
N ARG A 319 -2.83 15.78 7.26
CA ARG A 319 -1.66 15.35 8.05
C ARG A 319 -0.42 15.09 7.19
N LYS A 320 -0.45 15.52 5.93
CA LYS A 320 0.68 15.41 5.01
C LYS A 320 1.89 16.23 5.47
N ILE A 321 3.07 15.78 5.09
CA ILE A 321 4.38 16.42 5.35
C ILE A 321 4.60 17.72 4.59
#